data_AF-A0A7J6DF86-F1
#
_entry.id   AF-A0A7J6DF86-F1
#
_cell.length_a   1.000
_cell.length_b   1.000
_cell.length_c   1.000
_cell.angle_alpha   90.00
_cell.angle_beta   90.00
_cell.angle_gamma   90.00
#
_symmetry.space_group_name_H-M   'P 1'
#
loop_
_entity.id
_entity.type
_entity.pdbx_description
1 polymer ?
#
loop_
_entity_poly.entity_id
_entity_poly.type
_entity_poly.pdbx_seq_one_letter_code
_entity_poly.pdbx_strand_id
1 'polypeptide(L)'
;MKVMASCLFPHTTEIPMSELNTLCTKLGVKCFKDKEYQFLHEYCTAMKPLTAALDILQGDCPYGTLLPTLQVLMQKTLAVKDTLSRMTAGLPDAIVQVCYPDSFCGVLDDKDALLASVSCPKFKLRWLRDAGRRER
;
A
#
# COMPACT_ATOMS: atom_id res chain seq x y z
N MET A 1 13.82 -7.55 10.20
CA MET A 1 13.30 -6.44 9.38
C MET A 1 11.79 -6.55 9.07
N LYS A 2 11.21 -7.76 9.04
CA LYS A 2 9.80 -8.13 8.75
C LYS A 2 8.68 -7.50 9.61
N VAL A 3 9.01 -6.61 10.55
CA VAL A 3 8.10 -6.12 11.60
C VAL A 3 8.01 -4.58 11.61
N MET A 4 8.96 -3.89 10.98
CA MET A 4 9.08 -2.44 11.16
C MET A 4 8.06 -1.66 10.33
N ALA A 5 7.61 -2.17 9.18
CA ALA A 5 6.59 -1.50 8.37
C ALA A 5 5.17 -1.70 8.94
N SER A 6 4.82 -2.94 9.34
CA SER A 6 3.50 -3.29 9.86
C SER A 6 3.24 -2.79 11.28
N CYS A 7 4.28 -2.64 12.11
CA CYS A 7 4.09 -2.19 13.50
C CYS A 7 4.22 -0.68 13.70
N LEU A 8 4.99 0.07 12.89
CA LEU A 8 5.15 1.50 13.14
C LEU A 8 3.99 2.36 12.62
N PHE A 9 3.51 2.07 11.40
CA PHE A 9 2.54 2.92 10.71
C PHE A 9 1.12 2.94 11.31
N PRO A 10 0.58 1.83 11.85
CA PRO A 10 -0.76 1.85 12.45
C PRO A 10 -0.78 2.68 13.75
N HIS A 11 0.22 2.49 14.61
CA HIS A 11 0.27 3.14 15.92
C HIS A 11 0.47 4.65 15.83
N THR A 12 1.20 5.15 14.83
CA THR A 12 1.38 6.61 14.64
C THR A 12 0.08 7.34 14.25
N THR A 13 -0.91 6.64 13.68
CA THR A 13 -2.22 7.23 13.35
C THR A 13 -3.24 7.16 14.50
N GLU A 14 -2.91 6.47 15.59
CA GLU A 14 -3.82 6.29 16.73
C GLU A 14 -3.46 7.18 17.92
N ILE A 15 -2.24 7.73 17.95
CA ILE A 15 -1.76 8.61 19.01
C ILE A 15 -2.27 10.03 18.74
N PRO A 16 -3.09 10.62 19.62
CA PRO A 16 -3.56 11.98 19.44
C PRO A 16 -2.41 13.00 19.47
N MET A 17 -2.55 14.08 18.70
CA MET A 17 -1.54 15.13 18.57
C MET A 17 -1.06 15.71 19.91
N SER A 18 -1.95 15.77 20.92
CA SER A 18 -1.61 16.23 22.27
C SER A 18 -0.58 15.34 22.97
N GLU A 19 -0.72 14.02 22.86
CA GLU A 19 0.23 13.04 23.41
C GLU A 19 1.55 13.09 22.66
N LEU A 20 1.50 13.22 21.32
CA LEU A 20 2.68 13.34 20.49
C LEU A 20 3.47 14.62 20.82
N ASN A 21 2.79 15.75 20.98
CA ASN A 21 3.42 17.02 21.38
C ASN A 21 3.94 17.00 22.82
N THR A 22 3.31 16.23 23.71
CA THR A 22 3.83 15.98 25.07
C THR A 22 5.16 15.23 25.00
N LEU A 23 5.27 14.22 24.13
CA LEU A 23 6.53 13.52 23.86
C LEU A 23 7.56 14.44 23.22
N CYS A 24 7.19 15.26 22.23
CA CYS A 24 8.09 16.24 21.62
C CYS A 24 8.70 17.18 22.66
N THR A 25 7.87 17.68 23.58
CA THR A 25 8.32 18.57 24.66
C THR A 25 9.29 17.86 25.60
N LYS A 26 9.02 16.60 25.99
CA LYS A 26 9.93 15.79 26.82
C LYS A 26 11.26 15.48 26.13
N LEU A 27 11.24 15.30 24.81
CA LEU A 27 12.42 15.00 23.99
C LEU A 27 13.16 16.27 23.54
N GLY A 28 12.64 17.47 23.86
CA GLY A 28 13.24 18.74 23.45
C GLY A 28 13.15 19.04 21.95
N VAL A 29 12.24 18.39 21.24
CA VAL A 29 12.01 18.60 19.79
C VAL A 29 10.78 19.47 19.55
N LYS A 30 10.72 20.08 18.37
CA LYS A 30 9.62 20.96 17.98
C LYS A 30 8.30 20.19 17.91
N CYS A 31 7.26 20.75 18.53
CA CYS A 31 5.89 20.23 18.45
C CYS A 31 5.33 20.35 17.02
N PHE A 32 4.47 19.40 16.66
CA PHE A 32 3.76 19.41 15.40
C PHE A 32 2.72 20.53 15.35
N LYS A 33 2.51 21.07 14.15
CA LYS A 33 1.36 21.91 13.79
C LYS A 33 0.24 21.05 13.21
N ASP A 34 -0.99 21.57 13.17
CA ASP A 34 -2.15 20.86 12.60
C ASP A 34 -1.89 20.34 11.18
N LYS A 35 -1.27 21.15 10.32
CA LYS A 35 -0.94 20.75 8.94
C LYS A 35 0.10 19.64 8.87
N GLU A 36 1.09 19.65 9.76
CA GLU A 36 2.15 18.63 9.81
C GLU A 36 1.58 17.32 10.33
N TYR A 37 0.70 17.39 11.34
CA TYR A 37 -0.01 16.24 11.89
C TYR A 37 -0.99 15.64 10.87
N GLN A 38 -1.76 16.48 10.17
CA GLN A 38 -2.64 16.04 9.09
C GLN A 38 -1.85 15.35 7.96
N PHE A 39 -0.73 15.95 7.54
CA PHE A 39 0.14 15.35 6.53
C PHE A 39 0.66 13.98 6.97
N LEU A 40 1.07 13.82 8.23
CA LEU A 40 1.54 12.54 8.77
C LEU A 40 0.45 11.46 8.68
N HIS A 41 -0.80 11.81 9.00
CA HIS A 41 -1.95 10.91 8.88
C HIS A 41 -2.23 10.49 7.44
N GLU A 42 -2.20 11.45 6.52
CA GLU A 42 -2.40 11.21 5.09
C GLU A 42 -1.28 10.35 4.50
N TYR A 43 -0.03 10.63 4.90
CA TYR A 43 1.14 9.83 4.53
C TYR A 43 0.99 8.38 4.98
N CYS A 44 0.62 8.15 6.24
CA CYS A 44 0.38 6.81 6.75
C CYS A 44 -0.75 6.11 5.99
N THR A 45 -1.81 6.84 5.65
CA THR A 45 -2.94 6.29 4.87
C THR A 45 -2.52 5.88 3.47
N ALA A 46 -1.72 6.70 2.78
CA ALA A 46 -1.19 6.40 1.46
C ALA A 46 -0.20 5.20 1.48
N MET A 47 0.58 5.05 2.56
CA MET A 47 1.59 3.99 2.70
C MET A 47 1.02 2.64 3.16
N LYS A 48 -0.18 2.61 3.77
CA LYS A 48 -0.83 1.38 4.28
C LYS A 48 -0.95 0.27 3.21
N PRO A 49 -1.44 0.53 1.98
CA PRO A 49 -1.49 -0.50 0.94
C PRO A 49 -0.11 -1.07 0.58
N LEU A 50 0.90 -0.19 0.47
CA LEU A 50 2.27 -0.57 0.12
C LEU A 50 2.92 -1.45 1.20
N THR A 51 2.79 -1.05 2.46
CA THR A 51 3.34 -1.82 3.59
C THR A 51 2.69 -3.21 3.68
N ALA A 52 1.37 -3.31 3.53
CA ALA A 52 0.66 -4.60 3.51
C ALA A 52 1.11 -5.50 2.34
N ALA A 53 1.37 -4.93 1.16
CA ALA A 53 1.89 -5.68 0.03
C ALA A 53 3.32 -6.16 0.27
N LEU A 54 4.19 -5.31 0.82
CA LEU A 54 5.57 -5.68 1.17
C LEU A 54 5.61 -6.79 2.22
N ASP A 55 4.72 -6.79 3.21
CA ASP A 55 4.65 -7.86 4.21
C ASP A 55 4.35 -9.23 3.59
N ILE A 56 3.52 -9.26 2.56
CA ILE A 56 3.21 -10.48 1.80
C ILE A 56 4.42 -10.89 0.95
N LEU A 57 5.00 -9.95 0.20
CA LEU A 57 6.08 -10.23 -0.77
C LEU A 57 7.42 -10.55 -0.11
N GLN A 58 7.73 -9.92 1.03
CA GLN A 58 8.91 -10.22 1.85
C GLN A 58 8.67 -11.44 2.77
N GLY A 59 7.47 -12.00 2.73
CA GLY A 59 7.11 -13.29 3.27
C GLY A 59 7.80 -14.46 2.56
N ASP A 60 7.39 -15.67 2.92
CA ASP A 60 7.61 -16.81 2.03
C ASP A 60 6.52 -16.72 0.94
N CYS A 61 6.84 -16.01 -0.15
CA CYS A 61 5.88 -15.61 -1.16
C CYS A 61 5.91 -16.61 -2.33
N PRO A 62 4.98 -17.58 -2.40
CA PRO A 62 4.90 -18.46 -3.54
C PRO A 62 4.53 -17.66 -4.80
N TYR A 63 4.99 -18.12 -5.95
CA TYR A 63 4.86 -17.40 -7.23
C TYR A 63 3.42 -16.93 -7.53
N GLY A 64 2.42 -17.75 -7.23
CA GLY A 64 1.00 -17.42 -7.39
C GLY A 64 0.44 -16.34 -6.45
N THR A 65 1.24 -15.77 -5.56
CA THR A 65 0.83 -14.66 -4.69
C THR A 65 1.26 -13.30 -5.24
N LEU A 66 2.30 -13.28 -6.07
CA LEU A 66 2.95 -12.06 -6.54
C LEU A 66 1.99 -11.19 -7.36
N LEU A 67 1.37 -11.76 -8.38
CA LEU A 67 0.43 -11.07 -9.26
C LEU A 67 -0.83 -10.55 -8.53
N PRO A 68 -1.53 -11.35 -7.71
CA PRO A 68 -2.64 -10.86 -6.89
C PRO A 68 -2.25 -9.71 -5.97
N THR A 69 -1.06 -9.77 -5.38
CA THR A 69 -0.59 -8.76 -4.42
C THR A 69 -0.31 -7.43 -5.10
N LEU A 70 0.36 -7.45 -6.26
CA LEU A 70 0.60 -6.24 -7.05
C LEU A 70 -0.71 -5.60 -7.55
N GLN A 71 -1.65 -6.42 -8.03
CA GLN A 71 -2.93 -5.92 -8.52
C GLN A 71 -3.78 -5.28 -7.40
N VAL A 72 -3.83 -5.92 -6.24
CA VAL A 72 -4.53 -5.39 -5.05
C VAL A 72 -3.84 -4.15 -4.50
N LEU A 73 -2.51 -4.10 -4.52
CA LEU A 73 -1.73 -2.92 -4.15
C LEU A 73 -2.15 -1.72 -5.00
N MET A 74 -2.13 -1.85 -6.33
CA MET A 74 -2.51 -0.76 -7.23
C MET A 74 -3.96 -0.30 -7.00
N GLN A 75 -4.90 -1.24 -6.87
CA GLN A 75 -6.31 -0.94 -6.62
C GLN A 75 -6.52 -0.18 -5.31
N LYS A 76 -5.93 -0.66 -4.20
CA LYS A 76 -6.06 -0.02 -2.88
C LYS A 76 -5.36 1.33 -2.82
N THR A 77 -4.19 1.46 -3.45
CA THR A 77 -3.46 2.73 -3.52
C THR A 77 -4.24 3.78 -4.32
N LEU A 78 -4.85 3.42 -5.45
CA LEU A 78 -5.71 4.34 -6.19
C LEU A 78 -6.99 4.69 -5.42
N ALA A 79 -7.58 3.74 -4.70
CA ALA A 79 -8.79 4.00 -3.90
C ALA A 79 -8.57 4.98 -2.75
N VAL A 80 -7.37 5.05 -2.17
CA VAL A 80 -7.07 6.05 -1.13
C VAL A 80 -6.78 7.43 -1.71
N LYS A 81 -6.43 7.54 -3.00
CA LYS A 81 -6.02 8.82 -3.62
C LYS A 81 -7.04 9.93 -3.45
N ASP A 82 -8.32 9.64 -3.70
CA ASP A 82 -9.40 10.62 -3.61
C ASP A 82 -9.71 11.08 -2.17
N THR A 83 -9.17 10.38 -1.18
CA THR A 83 -9.33 10.72 0.25
C THR A 83 -8.21 11.60 0.79
N LEU A 84 -7.13 11.79 0.03
CA LEU A 84 -5.97 12.57 0.46
C LEU A 84 -6.09 14.03 0.03
N SER A 85 -5.45 14.93 0.80
CA SER A 85 -5.33 16.32 0.39
C SER A 85 -4.37 16.48 -0.79
N ARG A 86 -4.42 17.65 -1.42
CA ARG A 86 -3.53 18.03 -2.53
C ARG A 86 -2.03 17.89 -2.17
N MET A 87 -1.67 18.03 -0.90
CA MET A 87 -0.28 17.90 -0.45
C MET A 87 0.26 16.46 -0.61
N THR A 88 -0.61 15.47 -0.56
CA THR A 88 -0.26 14.04 -0.50
C THR A 88 -0.77 13.26 -1.72
N ALA A 89 -1.50 13.94 -2.61
CA ALA A 89 -2.12 13.35 -3.80
C ALA A 89 -1.12 12.72 -4.79
N GLY A 90 0.13 13.17 -4.82
CA GLY A 90 1.17 12.60 -5.70
C GLY A 90 1.78 11.29 -5.20
N LEU A 91 1.61 10.96 -3.90
CA LEU A 91 2.21 9.77 -3.30
C LEU A 91 1.56 8.46 -3.81
N PRO A 92 0.23 8.34 -3.89
CA PRO A 92 -0.42 7.18 -4.52
C PRO A 92 0.04 6.94 -5.97
N ASP A 93 0.19 8.01 -6.75
CA ASP A 93 0.61 7.91 -8.15
C ASP A 93 2.04 7.37 -8.26
N ALA A 94 2.96 7.85 -7.42
CA ALA A 94 4.33 7.36 -7.39
C ALA A 94 4.41 5.87 -7.00
N ILE A 95 3.61 5.44 -6.01
CA ILE A 95 3.55 4.02 -5.60
C ILE A 95 3.05 3.14 -6.76
N VAL A 96 2.01 3.60 -7.45
CA VAL A 96 1.44 2.88 -8.59
C VAL A 96 2.42 2.85 -9.76
N GLN A 97 3.14 3.93 -10.04
CA GLN A 97 4.12 4.01 -11.12
C GLN A 97 5.24 2.97 -10.97
N VAL A 98 5.71 2.70 -9.75
CA VAL A 98 6.69 1.64 -9.48
C VAL A 98 6.13 0.23 -9.73
N CYS A 99 4.80 0.06 -9.74
CA CYS A 99 4.15 -1.21 -10.05
C CYS A 99 3.85 -1.40 -11.56
N TYR A 100 3.97 -0.35 -12.37
CA TYR A 100 3.72 -0.35 -13.81
C TYR A 100 4.92 -0.96 -14.59
N PRO A 101 4.77 -1.30 -15.89
CA PRO A 101 5.45 -2.41 -16.55
C PRO A 101 6.97 -2.37 -16.50
N ASP A 102 7.64 -1.23 -16.49
CA ASP A 102 9.12 -1.23 -16.49
C ASP A 102 9.74 -1.96 -15.28
N SER A 103 9.01 -2.08 -14.16
CA SER A 103 9.49 -2.75 -12.94
C SER A 103 9.01 -4.19 -12.78
N PHE A 104 7.84 -4.55 -13.34
CA PHE A 104 7.21 -5.87 -13.14
C PHE A 104 6.55 -6.48 -14.40
N CYS A 105 6.74 -5.91 -15.60
CA CYS A 105 6.11 -6.37 -16.87
C CYS A 105 6.29 -7.85 -17.12
N GLY A 106 7.50 -8.37 -16.91
CA GLY A 106 7.80 -9.78 -17.11
C GLY A 106 7.01 -10.73 -16.21
N VAL A 107 6.51 -10.27 -15.07
CA VAL A 107 5.67 -11.05 -14.13
C VAL A 107 4.19 -10.78 -14.37
N LEU A 108 3.83 -9.53 -14.69
CA LEU A 108 2.43 -9.13 -14.90
C LEU A 108 1.81 -9.77 -16.16
N ASP A 109 2.62 -9.96 -17.20
CA ASP A 109 2.18 -10.57 -18.47
C ASP A 109 2.52 -12.08 -18.58
N ASP A 110 3.13 -12.67 -17.54
CA ASP A 110 3.49 -14.07 -17.55
C ASP A 110 2.27 -14.98 -17.34
N LYS A 111 2.07 -15.90 -18.28
CA LYS A 111 0.97 -16.89 -18.23
C LYS A 111 1.16 -17.86 -17.08
N ASP A 112 2.40 -18.20 -16.72
CA ASP A 112 2.66 -19.10 -15.60
C ASP A 112 2.39 -18.41 -14.27
N ALA A 113 2.72 -17.11 -14.15
CA ALA A 113 2.35 -16.29 -13.00
C ALA A 113 0.82 -16.21 -12.85
N LEU A 114 0.10 -16.00 -13.96
CA LEU A 114 -1.35 -15.99 -13.97
C LEU A 114 -1.93 -17.35 -13.54
N LEU A 115 -1.45 -18.45 -14.14
CA LEU A 115 -1.90 -19.81 -13.83
C LEU A 115 -1.62 -20.20 -12.37
N ALA A 116 -0.42 -19.90 -11.87
CA ALA A 116 -0.08 -20.11 -10.46
C ALA A 116 -1.01 -19.30 -9.55
N SER A 117 -1.35 -18.08 -9.94
CA SER A 117 -2.18 -17.17 -9.14
C SER A 117 -3.64 -17.59 -9.06
N VAL A 118 -4.24 -18.00 -10.19
CA VAL A 118 -5.62 -18.51 -10.20
C VAL A 118 -5.75 -19.88 -9.54
N SER A 119 -4.66 -20.66 -9.50
CA SER A 119 -4.60 -21.95 -8.83
C SER A 119 -4.41 -21.85 -7.32
N CYS A 120 -4.10 -20.66 -6.78
CA CYS A 120 -3.94 -20.43 -5.35
C CYS A 120 -5.29 -20.23 -4.64
N PRO A 121 -5.72 -21.15 -3.75
CA PRO A 121 -7.03 -21.06 -3.09
C PRO A 121 -7.18 -19.81 -2.20
N LYS A 122 -6.06 -19.27 -1.71
CA LYS A 122 -6.00 -18.13 -0.79
C LYS A 122 -6.52 -16.83 -1.39
N PHE A 123 -6.35 -16.60 -2.70
CA PHE A 123 -6.59 -15.27 -3.30
C PHE A 123 -7.93 -15.14 -4.04
N LYS A 124 -8.60 -16.27 -4.36
CA LYS A 124 -9.80 -16.31 -5.23
C LYS A 124 -9.57 -15.49 -6.52
N LEU A 125 -10.61 -15.26 -7.32
CA LEU A 125 -10.50 -14.45 -8.56
C LEU A 125 -10.81 -12.95 -8.33
N ARG A 126 -10.97 -12.50 -7.07
CA ARG A 126 -11.43 -11.13 -6.75
C ARG A 126 -10.45 -10.01 -7.12
N TRP A 127 -9.17 -10.34 -7.30
CA TRP A 127 -8.13 -9.39 -7.69
C TRP A 127 -8.09 -9.17 -9.21
N LEU A 128 -8.61 -10.11 -10.00
CA LEU A 128 -8.69 -9.99 -11.44
C LEU A 128 -9.68 -8.86 -11.78
N ARG A 129 -9.27 -7.88 -12.59
CA ARG A 129 -10.25 -6.99 -13.23
C ARG A 129 -11.11 -7.86 -14.13
N ASP A 130 -12.40 -7.54 -14.29
CA ASP A 130 -13.26 -8.16 -15.30
C ASP A 130 -12.61 -7.96 -16.68
N ALA A 131 -11.79 -8.92 -17.11
CA ALA A 131 -11.21 -8.97 -18.43
C ALA A 131 -12.29 -9.49 -19.39
N GLY A 132 -13.30 -8.66 -19.63
CA GLY A 132 -14.28 -8.85 -20.68
C GLY A 132 -15.57 -9.56 -20.26
N ARG A 133 -16.57 -8.76 -19.91
CA ARG A 133 -17.85 -8.87 -20.63
C ARG A 133 -17.54 -8.43 -22.08
N ARG A 134 -16.96 -9.32 -22.90
CA ARG A 134 -17.16 -9.22 -24.35
C ARG A 134 -18.63 -9.50 -24.53
N GLU A 135 -19.39 -8.42 -24.69
CA GLU A 135 -20.74 -8.40 -25.22
C GLU A 135 -20.86 -9.49 -26.29
N ARG A 136 -21.67 -10.50 -26.00
CA ARG A 136 -22.32 -11.34 -26.99
C ARG A 136 -23.76 -10.88 -27.05
#